data_AF-A0A1B8TGZ1-F1
#
_entry.id   AF-A0A1B8TGZ1-F1
#
_cell.length_a   1.000
_cell.length_b   1.000
_cell.length_c   1.000
_cell.angle_alpha   90.00
_cell.angle_beta   90.00
_cell.angle_gamma   90.00
#
_symmetry.space_group_name_H-M   'P 1'
#
loop_
_entity.id
_entity.type
_entity.pdbx_description
1 polymer ?
#
loop_
_entity_poly.entity_id
_entity_poly.type
_entity_poly.pdbx_seq_one_letter_code
_entity_poly.pdbx_strand_id
1 'polypeptide(L)'
;MMKKAEIGKGRFYSDGKIGVREVLDEGPQYKLYDGVEDDDCLRYRCLSAKAATDIGQESSSTRTSFAAWAKAEIPAEEVQAHLLKLQAEKIARKLTEPQRLFLLTFDSDLSEGDGVECARTEFRVAASCREKGIIASMPEKLDADDRCFDVNFSPLGLAVLESVLLA
;
A
#
# COMPACT_ATOMS: atom_id res chain seq x y z
N MET A 1 8.00 3.95 -20.60
CA MET A 1 8.95 4.67 -19.72
C MET A 1 8.67 6.14 -19.89
N MET A 2 8.78 6.93 -18.82
CA MET A 2 8.55 8.37 -18.87
C MET A 2 9.67 9.06 -19.66
N LYS A 3 9.40 10.25 -20.20
CA LYS A 3 10.44 11.12 -20.77
C LYS A 3 11.13 11.90 -19.66
N LYS A 4 12.41 12.23 -19.85
CA LYS A 4 13.17 13.06 -18.88
C LYS A 4 12.45 14.37 -18.54
N ALA A 5 11.88 15.04 -19.55
CA ALA A 5 11.18 16.32 -19.39
C ALA A 5 9.88 16.22 -18.56
N GLU A 6 9.35 15.02 -18.33
CA GLU A 6 8.15 14.77 -17.54
C GLU A 6 8.49 14.48 -16.07
N ILE A 7 9.78 14.26 -15.75
CA ILE A 7 10.24 14.07 -14.38
C ILE A 7 10.48 15.44 -13.77
N GLY A 8 9.90 15.72 -12.60
CA GLY A 8 10.05 17.01 -11.92
C GLY A 8 9.97 16.90 -10.41
N LYS A 9 10.55 17.88 -9.72
CA LYS A 9 10.50 18.02 -8.26
C LYS A 9 9.05 18.11 -7.74
N GLY A 10 8.80 17.48 -6.60
CA GLY A 10 7.49 17.45 -5.93
C GLY A 10 6.46 16.51 -6.58
N ARG A 11 6.89 15.67 -7.53
CA ARG A 11 6.02 14.74 -8.26
C ARG A 11 6.29 13.29 -7.87
N PHE A 12 5.30 12.44 -8.11
CA PHE A 12 5.28 11.04 -7.72
C PHE A 12 5.22 10.15 -8.94
N TYR A 13 5.99 9.08 -8.93
CA TYR A 13 6.11 8.18 -10.09
C TYR A 13 6.04 6.72 -9.66
N SER A 14 5.43 5.92 -10.51
CA SER A 14 5.32 4.46 -10.35
C SER A 14 6.12 3.72 -11.40
N ASP A 15 6.69 2.57 -11.03
CA ASP A 15 7.28 1.61 -11.97
C ASP A 15 6.23 0.72 -12.67
N GLY A 16 4.93 0.97 -12.42
CA GLY A 16 3.82 0.16 -12.91
C GLY A 16 3.65 -1.17 -12.19
N LYS A 17 4.38 -1.39 -11.09
CA LYS A 17 4.29 -2.57 -10.24
C LYS A 17 4.08 -2.12 -8.79
N ILE A 18 5.10 -2.24 -7.95
CA ILE A 18 5.02 -1.91 -6.52
C ILE A 18 5.85 -0.69 -6.17
N GLY A 19 6.71 -0.23 -7.08
CA GLY A 19 7.66 0.84 -6.82
C GLY A 19 6.98 2.18 -6.95
N VAL A 20 6.95 2.98 -5.89
CA VAL A 20 6.48 4.37 -5.89
C VAL A 20 7.57 5.25 -5.31
N ARG A 21 7.91 6.33 -6.02
CA ARG A 21 8.95 7.28 -5.62
C ARG A 21 8.48 8.72 -5.77
N GLU A 22 8.85 9.55 -4.81
CA GLU A 22 8.70 11.02 -4.83
C GLU A 22 10.03 11.66 -5.22
N VAL A 23 10.03 12.61 -6.16
CA VAL A 23 11.23 13.41 -6.47
C VAL A 23 11.29 14.58 -5.49
N LEU A 24 12.28 14.57 -4.61
CA LEU A 24 12.43 15.57 -3.55
C LEU A 24 13.15 16.83 -4.04
N ASP A 25 14.17 16.66 -4.87
CA ASP A 25 14.96 17.77 -5.39
C ASP A 25 15.75 17.38 -6.63
N GLU A 26 16.30 18.36 -7.32
CA GLU A 26 17.04 18.20 -8.57
C GLU A 26 18.31 19.06 -8.60
N GLY A 27 19.34 18.57 -9.29
CA GLY A 27 20.60 19.27 -9.48
C GLY A 27 21.85 18.37 -9.44
N PRO A 28 23.01 18.89 -9.86
CA PRO A 28 24.26 18.15 -9.97
C PRO A 28 24.82 17.67 -8.63
N GLN A 29 24.42 18.29 -7.52
CA GLN A 29 24.79 17.86 -6.16
C GLN A 29 24.25 16.46 -5.79
N TYR A 30 23.31 15.93 -6.57
CA TYR A 30 22.73 14.59 -6.35
C TYR A 30 23.37 13.50 -7.22
N LYS A 31 24.60 13.72 -7.68
CA LYS A 31 25.40 12.65 -8.29
C LYS A 31 25.54 11.49 -7.31
N LEU A 32 25.42 10.26 -7.82
CA LEU A 32 25.53 9.06 -6.99
C LEU A 32 26.97 8.82 -6.52
N TYR A 33 27.95 9.22 -7.33
CA TYR A 33 29.39 9.18 -7.05
C TYR A 33 30.12 10.17 -7.98
N ASP A 34 31.34 10.56 -7.61
CA ASP A 34 32.12 11.62 -8.30
C ASP A 34 32.37 11.34 -9.79
N GLY A 35 32.40 10.08 -10.19
CA GLY A 35 32.59 9.66 -11.58
C GLY A 35 31.36 9.77 -12.49
N VAL A 36 30.22 10.25 -11.98
CA VAL A 36 29.04 10.53 -12.83
C VAL A 36 29.25 11.87 -13.54
N GLU A 37 29.42 11.84 -14.87
CA GLU A 37 29.58 13.06 -15.67
C GLU A 37 28.25 13.83 -15.83
N ASP A 38 27.11 13.14 -15.80
CA ASP A 38 25.78 13.74 -15.96
C ASP A 38 25.39 14.64 -14.78
N ASP A 39 25.21 15.93 -15.04
CA ASP A 39 24.78 16.93 -14.05
C ASP A 39 23.25 16.95 -13.85
N ASP A 40 22.49 16.31 -14.73
CA ASP A 40 21.03 16.19 -14.61
C ASP A 40 20.67 15.04 -13.65
N CYS A 41 20.94 15.28 -12.37
CA CYS A 41 20.67 14.37 -11.27
C CYS A 41 19.48 14.83 -10.42
N LEU A 42 18.92 13.88 -9.65
CA LEU A 42 17.82 14.13 -8.73
C LEU A 42 17.95 13.28 -7.47
N ARG A 43 17.29 13.74 -6.40
CA ARG A 43 17.09 13.00 -5.16
C ARG A 43 15.64 12.59 -5.05
N TYR A 44 15.40 11.35 -4.64
CA TYR A 44 14.06 10.80 -4.50
C TYR A 44 13.90 10.07 -3.18
N ARG A 45 12.65 9.93 -2.73
CA ARG A 45 12.25 9.08 -1.61
C ARG A 45 11.42 7.92 -2.11
N CYS A 46 11.71 6.71 -1.62
CA CYS A 46 10.89 5.54 -1.89
C CYS A 46 9.66 5.53 -0.98
N LEU A 47 8.47 5.58 -1.56
CA LEU A 47 7.19 5.47 -0.82
C LEU A 47 6.66 4.04 -0.79
N SER A 48 6.98 3.25 -1.82
CA SER A 48 6.71 1.81 -1.84
C SER A 48 7.82 1.09 -2.61
N ALA A 49 8.20 -0.09 -2.12
CA ALA A 49 9.30 -0.88 -2.64
C ALA A 49 9.12 -2.37 -2.35
N LYS A 50 9.93 -3.21 -3.00
CA LYS A 50 9.95 -4.67 -2.77
C LYS A 50 10.41 -5.01 -1.36
N ALA A 51 11.52 -4.40 -0.93
CA ALA A 51 12.05 -4.54 0.41
C ALA A 51 11.45 -3.46 1.31
N ALA A 52 10.94 -3.85 2.47
CA ALA A 52 10.38 -2.91 3.43
C ALA A 52 11.44 -1.93 3.97
N THR A 53 12.70 -2.35 3.99
CA THR A 53 13.86 -1.53 4.39
C THR A 53 14.09 -0.32 3.50
N ASP A 54 13.64 -0.37 2.25
CA ASP A 54 13.84 0.70 1.28
C ASP A 54 12.74 1.76 1.39
N ILE A 55 11.61 1.46 2.04
CA ILE A 55 10.50 2.39 2.19
C ILE A 55 10.91 3.50 3.17
N GLY A 56 10.70 4.75 2.77
CA GLY A 56 11.14 5.95 3.47
C GLY A 56 12.60 6.34 3.18
N GLN A 57 13.39 5.47 2.56
CA GLN A 57 14.78 5.78 2.22
C GLN A 57 14.86 6.80 1.09
N GLU A 58 15.86 7.65 1.19
CA GLU A 58 16.22 8.60 0.15
C GLU A 58 17.45 8.13 -0.60
N SER A 59 17.45 8.33 -1.90
CA SER A 59 18.57 8.00 -2.77
C SER A 59 18.64 8.98 -3.93
N SER A 60 19.68 8.87 -4.73
CA SER A 60 19.91 9.75 -5.86
C SER A 60 20.14 8.96 -7.15
N SER A 61 19.86 9.59 -8.28
CA SER A 61 20.11 9.02 -9.61
C SER A 61 20.15 10.12 -10.66
N THR A 62 20.69 9.81 -11.85
CA THR A 62 20.45 10.66 -13.02
C THR A 62 18.96 10.67 -13.37
N ARG A 63 18.45 11.79 -13.89
CA ARG A 63 17.06 11.90 -14.37
C ARG A 63 16.79 10.89 -15.47
N THR A 64 17.80 10.57 -16.28
CA THR A 64 17.75 9.54 -17.33
C THR A 64 17.41 8.17 -16.73
N SER A 65 18.14 7.74 -15.71
CA SER A 65 17.89 6.44 -15.04
C SER A 65 16.53 6.42 -14.34
N PHE A 66 16.14 7.53 -13.71
CA PHE A 66 14.83 7.64 -13.07
C PHE A 66 13.68 7.56 -14.10
N ALA A 67 13.79 8.26 -15.23
CA ALA A 67 12.79 8.25 -16.29
C ALA A 67 12.63 6.85 -16.93
N ALA A 68 13.72 6.10 -17.07
CA ALA A 68 13.68 4.71 -17.54
C ALA A 68 12.92 3.77 -16.58
N TRP A 69 13.11 3.99 -15.27
CA TRP A 69 12.41 3.28 -14.19
C TRP A 69 10.91 3.64 -14.18
N ALA A 70 10.56 4.91 -14.23
CA ALA A 70 9.19 5.40 -14.16
C ALA A 70 8.35 4.97 -15.39
N LYS A 71 7.12 4.49 -15.14
CA LYS A 71 6.14 4.12 -16.17
C LYS A 71 4.93 5.06 -16.19
N ALA A 72 4.59 5.66 -15.06
CA ALA A 72 3.49 6.61 -14.93
C ALA A 72 3.80 7.64 -13.84
N GLU A 73 3.26 8.84 -13.98
CA GLU A 73 3.12 9.83 -12.91
C GLU A 73 1.84 9.53 -12.12
N ILE A 74 1.86 9.72 -10.80
CA ILE A 74 0.70 9.62 -9.92
C ILE A 74 0.37 11.04 -9.42
N PRO A 75 -0.87 11.54 -9.64
CA PRO A 75 -1.31 12.81 -9.06
C PRO A 75 -1.15 12.81 -7.54
N ALA A 76 -0.73 13.94 -6.96
CA ALA A 76 -0.40 14.04 -5.53
C ALA A 76 -1.57 13.62 -4.63
N GLU A 77 -2.79 13.99 -5.02
CA GLU A 77 -4.05 13.65 -4.37
C GLU A 77 -4.40 12.16 -4.42
N GLU A 78 -3.86 11.41 -5.39
CA GLU A 78 -4.11 9.97 -5.55
C GLU A 78 -3.03 9.10 -4.90
N VAL A 79 -1.90 9.67 -4.46
CA VAL A 79 -0.75 8.90 -3.95
C VAL A 79 -1.15 8.00 -2.78
N GLN A 80 -1.90 8.51 -1.81
CA GLN A 80 -2.30 7.73 -0.64
C GLN A 80 -3.22 6.56 -1.01
N ALA A 81 -4.21 6.80 -1.87
CA ALA A 81 -5.10 5.75 -2.37
C ALA A 81 -4.30 4.69 -3.16
N HIS A 82 -3.33 5.11 -3.97
CA HIS A 82 -2.47 4.21 -4.72
C HIS A 82 -1.60 3.34 -3.80
N LEU A 83 -0.98 3.93 -2.79
CA LEU A 83 -0.17 3.20 -1.79
C LEU A 83 -1.04 2.20 -1.00
N LEU A 84 -2.23 2.62 -0.59
CA LEU A 84 -3.20 1.76 0.10
C LEU A 84 -3.57 0.55 -0.75
N LYS A 85 -3.87 0.76 -2.04
CA LYS A 85 -4.17 -0.31 -2.99
C LYS A 85 -3.02 -1.30 -3.14
N LEU A 86 -1.78 -0.81 -3.29
CA LEU A 86 -0.60 -1.70 -3.37
C LEU A 86 -0.41 -2.54 -2.11
N GLN A 87 -0.65 -1.95 -0.94
CA GLN A 87 -0.59 -2.66 0.34
C GLN A 87 -1.71 -3.72 0.44
N ALA A 88 -2.93 -3.37 0.02
CA ALA A 88 -4.07 -4.26 0.01
C ALA A 88 -3.85 -5.47 -0.89
N GLU A 89 -3.40 -5.27 -2.14
CA GLU A 89 -3.08 -6.35 -3.08
C GLU A 89 -2.00 -7.30 -2.51
N LYS A 90 -0.99 -6.74 -1.83
CA LYS A 90 0.08 -7.52 -1.19
C LYS A 90 -0.47 -8.40 -0.05
N ILE A 91 -1.43 -7.90 0.73
CA ILE A 91 -2.08 -8.66 1.79
C ILE A 91 -3.01 -9.71 1.22
N ALA A 92 -3.85 -9.35 0.24
CA ALA A 92 -4.80 -10.24 -0.42
C ALA A 92 -4.12 -11.50 -1.00
N ARG A 93 -2.92 -11.36 -1.59
CA ARG A 93 -2.10 -12.48 -2.08
C ARG A 93 -1.53 -13.39 -0.99
N LYS A 94 -1.53 -12.95 0.27
CA LYS A 94 -0.98 -13.66 1.44
C LYS A 94 -2.08 -14.07 2.44
N LEU A 95 -3.34 -13.98 2.06
CA LEU A 95 -4.43 -14.51 2.86
C LEU A 95 -4.39 -16.03 2.84
N THR A 96 -4.61 -16.64 4.00
CA THR A 96 -4.91 -18.07 4.07
C THR A 96 -6.31 -18.32 3.54
N GLU A 97 -6.61 -19.57 3.16
CA GLU A 97 -7.95 -19.93 2.69
C GLU A 97 -9.05 -19.60 3.71
N PRO A 98 -8.92 -19.88 5.03
CA PRO A 98 -9.91 -19.46 6.01
C PRO A 98 -10.13 -17.94 6.06
N GLN A 99 -9.05 -17.14 5.97
CA GLN A 99 -9.17 -15.68 5.96
C GLN A 99 -9.88 -15.17 4.72
N ARG A 100 -9.59 -15.77 3.56
CA ARG A 100 -10.27 -15.44 2.30
C ARG A 100 -11.76 -15.80 2.38
N LEU A 101 -12.09 -17.00 2.83
CA LEU A 101 -13.49 -17.42 2.99
C LEU A 101 -14.25 -16.53 3.98
N PHE A 102 -13.61 -16.12 5.07
CA PHE A 102 -14.17 -15.14 6.00
C PHE A 102 -14.45 -13.80 5.31
N LEU A 103 -13.53 -13.26 4.52
CA LEU A 103 -13.78 -11.99 3.82
C LEU A 103 -14.89 -12.08 2.77
N LEU A 104 -15.09 -13.25 2.16
CA LEU A 104 -16.17 -13.48 1.19
C LEU A 104 -17.57 -13.50 1.80
N THR A 105 -17.71 -13.46 3.14
CA THR A 105 -19.03 -13.36 3.79
C THR A 105 -19.52 -11.92 3.94
N PHE A 106 -18.67 -10.92 3.64
CA PHE A 106 -18.99 -9.50 3.78
C PHE A 106 -19.35 -8.87 2.43
N ASP A 107 -20.23 -7.86 2.50
CA ASP A 107 -20.60 -7.05 1.34
C ASP A 107 -19.55 -5.98 0.99
N SER A 108 -19.54 -5.58 -0.28
CA SER A 108 -18.58 -4.60 -0.81
C SER A 108 -18.91 -3.15 -0.46
N ASP A 109 -20.09 -2.86 0.08
CA ASP A 109 -20.58 -1.51 0.38
C ASP A 109 -20.25 -1.04 1.80
N LEU A 110 -19.52 -1.85 2.56
CA LEU A 110 -18.99 -1.48 3.87
C LEU A 110 -18.10 -0.25 3.79
N SER A 111 -18.35 0.69 4.70
CA SER A 111 -17.63 1.94 4.86
C SER A 111 -16.85 1.96 6.17
N GLU A 112 -15.90 2.90 6.27
CA GLU A 112 -15.15 3.09 7.51
C GLU A 112 -16.08 3.48 8.65
N GLY A 113 -15.99 2.77 9.78
CA GLY A 113 -16.84 2.96 10.94
C GLY A 113 -18.05 2.03 11.00
N ASP A 114 -18.39 1.34 9.90
CA ASP A 114 -19.45 0.34 9.93
C ASP A 114 -19.06 -0.83 10.83
N GLY A 115 -19.99 -1.22 11.70
CA GLY A 115 -19.89 -2.40 12.55
C GLY A 115 -20.65 -3.56 11.91
N VAL A 116 -20.00 -4.71 11.78
CA VAL A 116 -20.61 -5.92 11.24
C VAL A 116 -20.58 -7.03 12.27
N GLU A 117 -21.75 -7.61 12.53
CA GLU A 117 -21.90 -8.73 13.45
C GLU A 117 -21.38 -10.03 12.80
N CYS A 118 -20.48 -10.72 13.49
CA CYS A 118 -19.93 -12.02 13.11
C CYS A 118 -20.39 -13.11 14.08
N ALA A 119 -20.43 -14.36 13.63
CA ALA A 119 -20.74 -15.49 14.50
C ALA A 119 -19.53 -15.85 15.38
N ARG A 120 -19.74 -16.30 16.62
CA ARG A 120 -18.65 -16.72 17.55
C ARG A 120 -17.60 -17.63 16.92
N THR A 121 -18.02 -18.52 16.01
CA THR A 121 -17.13 -19.45 15.29
C THR A 121 -16.06 -18.75 14.46
N GLU A 122 -16.30 -17.51 14.04
CA GLU A 122 -15.42 -16.70 13.21
C GLU A 122 -14.41 -15.89 14.03
N PHE A 123 -14.53 -15.87 15.37
CA PHE A 123 -13.70 -15.03 16.23
C PHE A 123 -12.20 -15.23 16.02
N ARG A 124 -11.76 -16.48 15.84
CA ARG A 124 -10.34 -16.79 15.61
C ARG A 124 -9.83 -16.26 14.26
N VAL A 125 -10.65 -16.37 13.20
CA VAL A 125 -10.24 -15.88 11.88
C VAL A 125 -10.29 -14.35 11.83
N ALA A 126 -11.29 -13.72 12.46
CA ALA A 126 -11.36 -12.27 12.63
C ALA A 126 -10.14 -11.74 13.40
N ALA A 127 -9.73 -12.40 14.48
CA ALA A 127 -8.53 -12.05 15.24
C ALA A 127 -7.25 -12.15 14.38
N SER A 128 -7.15 -13.19 13.54
CA SER A 128 -6.02 -13.32 12.61
C SER A 128 -6.04 -12.26 11.49
N CYS A 129 -7.22 -11.83 11.05
CA CYS A 129 -7.38 -10.70 10.14
C CYS A 129 -6.99 -9.37 10.81
N ARG A 130 -7.27 -9.20 12.11
CA ARG A 130 -6.81 -8.06 12.92
C ARG A 130 -5.28 -7.98 12.99
N GLU A 131 -4.59 -9.11 13.19
CA GLU A 131 -3.12 -9.17 13.17
C GLU A 131 -2.50 -8.72 11.82
N LYS A 132 -3.25 -8.86 10.73
CA LYS A 132 -2.88 -8.36 9.39
C LYS A 132 -3.30 -6.92 9.13
N GLY A 133 -3.94 -6.26 10.09
CA GLY A 133 -4.44 -4.90 9.99
C GLY A 133 -5.71 -4.76 9.15
N ILE A 134 -6.41 -5.86 8.85
CA ILE A 134 -7.65 -5.86 8.06
C ILE A 134 -8.83 -5.41 8.94
N ILE A 135 -8.95 -6.02 10.12
CA ILE A 135 -9.93 -5.63 11.14
C ILE A 135 -9.28 -4.56 12.04
N ALA A 136 -9.92 -3.40 12.16
CA ALA A 136 -9.50 -2.30 13.02
C ALA A 136 -9.84 -2.56 14.49
N SER A 137 -11.07 -3.00 14.75
CA SER A 137 -11.58 -3.26 16.10
C SER A 137 -12.47 -4.49 16.14
N MET A 138 -12.37 -5.20 17.26
CA MET A 138 -13.21 -6.32 17.70
C MET A 138 -12.93 -6.56 19.20
N PRO A 139 -13.81 -7.26 19.94
CA PRO A 139 -13.55 -7.63 21.33
C PRO A 139 -12.25 -8.44 21.50
N GLU A 140 -11.51 -8.23 22.61
CA GLU A 140 -10.29 -9.00 22.92
C GLU A 140 -10.58 -10.45 23.32
N LYS A 141 -11.78 -10.69 23.85
CA LYS A 141 -12.27 -11.99 24.27
C LYS A 141 -13.79 -11.98 24.18
N LEU A 142 -14.37 -13.18 24.10
CA LEU A 142 -15.79 -13.40 24.22
C LEU A 142 -16.08 -14.15 25.51
N ASP A 143 -17.15 -13.75 26.20
CA ASP A 143 -17.66 -14.48 27.35
C ASP A 143 -18.31 -15.80 26.89
N ALA A 144 -18.62 -16.69 27.84
CA ALA A 144 -19.11 -18.03 27.51
C ALA A 144 -20.45 -18.01 26.76
N ASP A 145 -21.28 -17.00 27.05
CA ASP A 145 -22.65 -16.88 26.53
C ASP A 145 -22.74 -16.06 25.23
N ASP A 146 -21.66 -15.41 24.81
CA ASP A 146 -21.61 -14.60 23.60
C ASP A 146 -21.75 -15.48 22.34
N ARG A 147 -22.81 -15.25 21.56
CA ARG A 147 -23.07 -15.97 20.30
C ARG A 147 -22.51 -15.26 19.07
N CYS A 148 -22.33 -13.95 19.17
CA CYS A 148 -21.87 -13.06 18.12
C CYS A 148 -20.89 -12.03 18.67
N PHE A 149 -20.24 -11.30 17.78
CA PHE A 149 -19.37 -10.18 18.10
C PHE A 149 -19.27 -9.22 16.92
N ASP A 150 -19.02 -7.95 17.19
CA ASP A 150 -18.87 -6.95 16.13
C ASP A 150 -17.41 -6.80 15.69
N VAL A 151 -17.24 -6.53 14.40
CA VAL A 151 -15.98 -6.11 13.81
C VAL A 151 -16.14 -4.80 13.06
N ASN A 152 -15.08 -4.00 13.03
CA ASN A 152 -14.96 -2.87 12.11
C ASN A 152 -13.74 -3.05 11.23
N PHE A 153 -13.85 -2.76 9.94
CA PHE A 153 -12.73 -2.79 9.02
C PHE A 153 -11.86 -1.54 9.17
N SER A 154 -10.56 -1.70 8.96
CA SER A 154 -9.67 -0.56 8.74
C SER A 154 -9.81 -0.07 7.29
N PRO A 155 -9.33 1.15 6.95
CA PRO A 155 -9.25 1.58 5.54
C PRO A 155 -8.49 0.59 4.65
N LEU A 156 -7.42 0.00 5.18
CA LEU A 156 -6.66 -1.06 4.51
C LEU A 156 -7.49 -2.34 4.37
N GLY A 157 -8.27 -2.69 5.39
CA GLY A 157 -9.15 -3.84 5.38
C GLY A 157 -10.24 -3.74 4.31
N LEU A 158 -10.85 -2.57 4.16
CA LEU A 158 -11.83 -2.31 3.10
C LEU A 158 -11.20 -2.46 1.71
N ALA A 159 -10.01 -1.89 1.50
CA ALA A 159 -9.27 -2.07 0.24
C ALA A 159 -8.88 -3.54 -0.03
N VAL A 160 -8.56 -4.31 1.03
CA VAL A 160 -8.31 -5.76 0.92
C VAL A 160 -9.58 -6.51 0.58
N LEU A 161 -10.71 -6.18 1.20
CA LEU A 161 -12.02 -6.77 0.94
C LEU A 161 -12.41 -6.55 -0.53
N GLU A 162 -12.33 -5.32 -1.02
CA GLU A 162 -12.56 -4.98 -2.43
C GLU A 162 -11.66 -5.80 -3.36
N SER A 163 -10.37 -5.90 -3.03
CA SER A 163 -9.40 -6.71 -3.81
C SER A 163 -9.73 -8.21 -3.82
N VAL A 164 -10.38 -8.73 -2.78
CA VAL A 164 -10.79 -10.14 -2.69
C VAL A 164 -12.06 -10.40 -3.46
N LEU A 165 -13.03 -9.47 -3.42
CA LEU A 165 -14.32 -9.60 -4.10
C LEU A 165 -14.21 -9.41 -5.62
N LEU A 166 -13.21 -8.66 -6.10
CA LEU A 166 -12.95 -8.43 -7.52
C LEU A 166 -12.03 -9.47 -8.18
N ALA A 167 -11.46 -10.40 -7.41
CA ALA A 167 -10.47 -11.38 -7.87
C ALA A 167 -11.09 -12.72 -8.28
#